data_AF-A0A8S8XQL0-F1
#
_entry.id   AF-A0A8S8XQL0-F1
#
_cell.length_a   1.000
_cell.length_b   1.000
_cell.length_c   1.000
_cell.angle_alpha   90.00
_cell.angle_beta   90.00
_cell.angle_gamma   90.00
#
_symmetry.space_group_name_H-M   'P 1'
#
loop_
_entity.id
_entity.type
_entity.pdbx_description
1 polymer ?
#
loop_
_entity_poly.entity_id
_entity_poly.type
_entity_poly.pdbx_seq_one_letter_code
_entity_poly.pdbx_strand_id
1 'polypeptide(L)'
;MGYCRAASVLVALFITSLSLPVAFGDTVISSEEVEILEAGSFQIPSEWSFETTTGFSTDQAEYTIGMVADGEMSFTHARPDNFAEYTSWASSGCSSCNATFGEPDGYYSWSKGPDITDEGDTVTLD
;
A
#
# COMPACT_ATOMS: atom_id res chain seq x y z
N MET A 1 67.68 11.05 -0.50
CA MET A 1 67.21 9.72 -0.03
C MET A 1 65.68 9.57 0.06
N GLY A 2 64.89 10.65 0.27
CA GLY A 2 63.42 10.55 0.41
C GLY A 2 62.64 10.24 -0.87
N TYR A 3 63.04 10.83 -2.02
CA TYR A 3 62.33 10.68 -3.29
C TYR A 3 62.37 9.26 -3.87
N CYS A 4 63.48 8.51 -3.73
CA CYS A 4 63.51 7.10 -4.14
C CYS A 4 62.55 6.23 -3.31
N ARG A 5 62.43 6.51 -2.00
CA ARG A 5 61.54 5.75 -1.11
C ARG A 5 60.07 6.05 -1.44
N ALA A 6 59.75 7.31 -1.71
CA ALA A 6 58.42 7.73 -2.16
C ALA A 6 58.06 7.10 -3.52
N ALA A 7 58.99 7.07 -4.47
CA ALA A 7 58.79 6.42 -5.77
C ALA A 7 58.55 4.91 -5.63
N SER A 8 59.32 4.22 -4.79
CA SER A 8 59.10 2.79 -4.52
C SER A 8 57.74 2.50 -3.89
N VAL A 9 57.28 3.37 -2.98
CA VAL A 9 55.94 3.23 -2.34
C VAL A 9 54.83 3.45 -3.37
N LEU A 10 54.96 4.43 -4.26
CA LEU A 10 53.99 4.68 -5.32
C LEU A 10 53.92 3.51 -6.31
N VAL A 11 55.08 2.95 -6.70
CA VAL A 11 55.13 1.76 -7.57
C VAL A 11 54.49 0.55 -6.89
N ALA A 12 54.76 0.33 -5.60
CA ALA A 12 54.13 -0.75 -4.84
C ALA A 12 52.61 -0.59 -4.77
N LEU A 13 52.11 0.62 -4.48
CA LEU A 13 50.68 0.94 -4.46
C LEU A 13 50.02 0.70 -5.82
N PHE A 14 50.70 1.08 -6.91
CA PHE A 14 50.21 0.86 -8.26
C PHE A 14 50.07 -0.63 -8.57
N ILE A 15 51.07 -1.44 -8.21
CA ILE A 15 51.02 -2.89 -8.41
C ILE A 15 49.92 -3.55 -7.55
N THR A 16 49.72 -3.10 -6.31
CA THR A 16 48.65 -3.62 -5.44
C THR A 16 47.25 -3.24 -5.91
N SER A 17 47.10 -2.07 -6.54
CA SER A 17 45.83 -1.63 -7.14
C SER A 17 45.40 -2.54 -8.28
N LEU A 18 46.34 -2.99 -9.11
CA LEU A 18 46.09 -3.92 -10.22
C LEU A 18 45.69 -5.34 -9.75
N SER A 19 45.94 -5.69 -8.48
CA SER A 19 45.62 -7.02 -7.93
C SER A 19 44.28 -7.06 -7.19
N LEU A 20 43.52 -5.96 -7.15
CA LEU A 20 42.18 -5.95 -6.60
C LEU A 20 41.23 -6.75 -7.52
N PRO A 21 40.39 -7.64 -6.97
CA PRO A 21 39.44 -8.39 -7.78
C PRO A 21 38.49 -7.41 -8.47
N VAL A 22 38.42 -7.49 -9.79
CA VAL A 22 37.44 -6.75 -10.59
C VAL A 22 36.06 -7.27 -10.18
N ALA A 23 35.20 -6.39 -9.68
CA ALA A 23 33.84 -6.76 -9.33
C ALA A 23 33.09 -7.19 -10.59
N PHE A 24 32.65 -8.45 -10.63
CA PHE A 24 31.77 -8.94 -11.67
C PHE A 24 30.33 -8.69 -11.23
N GLY A 25 29.61 -7.84 -11.96
CA GLY A 25 28.16 -7.73 -11.85
C GLY A 25 27.51 -8.71 -12.82
N ASP A 26 26.59 -9.53 -12.34
CA ASP A 26 25.72 -10.31 -13.22
C ASP A 26 24.65 -9.36 -13.77
N THR A 27 24.56 -9.25 -15.09
CA THR A 27 23.58 -8.40 -15.76
C THR A 27 22.61 -9.30 -16.48
N VAL A 28 21.31 -9.06 -16.31
CA VAL A 28 20.26 -9.76 -17.06
C VAL A 28 20.54 -9.58 -18.56
N ILE A 29 20.97 -10.66 -19.22
CA ILE A 29 21.36 -10.65 -20.64
C ILE A 29 20.16 -10.83 -21.56
N SER A 30 19.05 -11.34 -21.03
CA SER A 30 17.77 -11.47 -21.73
C SER A 30 16.66 -11.68 -20.71
N SER A 31 15.49 -11.11 -21.00
CA SER A 31 14.24 -11.48 -20.35
C SER A 31 13.31 -11.95 -21.47
N GLU A 32 12.87 -13.19 -21.39
CA GLU A 32 11.83 -13.74 -22.25
C GLU A 32 10.57 -13.95 -21.43
N GLU A 33 9.43 -13.64 -22.04
CA GLU A 33 8.13 -13.96 -21.45
C GLU A 33 7.90 -15.46 -21.64
N VAL A 34 8.03 -16.22 -20.55
CA VAL A 34 7.63 -17.62 -20.53
C VAL A 34 6.25 -17.69 -19.91
N GLU A 35 5.26 -17.91 -20.76
CA GLU A 35 3.89 -18.12 -20.33
C GLU A 35 3.79 -19.49 -19.61
N ILE A 36 3.69 -19.45 -18.29
CA ILE A 36 3.62 -20.67 -17.44
C ILE A 36 2.22 -21.30 -17.49
N LEU A 37 1.20 -20.49 -17.78
CA LEU A 37 -0.20 -20.85 -17.91
C LEU A 37 -0.76 -20.12 -19.13
N GLU A 38 -1.39 -20.85 -20.05
CA GLU A 38 -2.03 -20.26 -21.23
C GLU A 38 -3.04 -19.19 -20.81
N ALA A 39 -2.79 -17.94 -21.21
CA ALA A 39 -3.73 -16.85 -21.00
C ALA A 39 -5.01 -17.18 -21.76
N GLY A 40 -6.10 -17.38 -21.00
CA GLY A 40 -7.40 -17.62 -21.59
C GLY A 40 -7.80 -16.50 -22.55
N SER A 41 -8.64 -16.83 -23.52
CA SER A 41 -9.18 -15.89 -24.48
C SER A 41 -10.39 -15.14 -23.91
N PHE A 42 -10.44 -13.82 -24.07
CA PHE A 42 -11.62 -13.01 -23.74
C PHE A 42 -12.68 -13.00 -24.85
N GLN A 43 -12.53 -13.83 -25.90
CA GLN A 43 -13.48 -13.89 -27.02
C GLN A 43 -14.81 -14.54 -26.63
N ILE A 44 -14.82 -15.40 -25.61
CA ILE A 44 -16.00 -16.13 -25.16
C ILE A 44 -16.33 -15.72 -23.71
N PRO A 45 -17.24 -14.77 -23.49
CA PRO A 45 -17.57 -14.28 -22.13
C PRO A 45 -18.06 -15.37 -21.18
N SER A 46 -18.70 -16.42 -21.71
CA SER A 46 -19.20 -17.54 -20.90
C SER A 46 -18.13 -18.46 -20.34
N GLU A 47 -16.87 -18.33 -20.77
CA GLU A 47 -15.73 -19.08 -20.21
C GLU A 47 -15.19 -18.44 -18.93
N TRP A 48 -15.61 -17.23 -18.61
CA TRP A 48 -15.11 -16.46 -17.46
C TRP A 48 -16.18 -16.33 -16.37
N SER A 49 -15.79 -16.60 -15.14
CA SER A 49 -16.60 -16.36 -13.94
C SER A 49 -16.02 -15.22 -13.12
N PHE A 50 -16.88 -14.31 -12.65
CA PHE A 50 -16.48 -13.18 -11.81
C PHE A 50 -16.97 -13.40 -10.38
N GLU A 51 -16.06 -13.20 -9.42
CA GLU A 51 -16.37 -13.18 -7.99
C GLU A 51 -15.89 -11.86 -7.40
N THR A 52 -16.70 -11.28 -6.51
CA THR A 52 -16.38 -10.03 -5.81
C THR A 52 -16.67 -10.20 -4.32
N THR A 53 -15.82 -9.63 -3.47
CA THR A 53 -15.91 -9.79 -2.02
C THR A 53 -15.75 -8.46 -1.29
N THR A 54 -16.49 -8.24 -0.20
CA THR A 54 -16.37 -7.04 0.63
C THR A 54 -15.23 -7.16 1.64
N GLY A 55 -14.08 -6.53 1.34
CA GLY A 55 -12.97 -6.37 2.29
C GLY A 55 -12.47 -7.70 2.84
N PHE A 56 -12.85 -8.02 4.08
CA PHE A 56 -12.45 -9.22 4.81
C PHE A 56 -13.59 -10.23 5.03
N SER A 57 -14.79 -9.98 4.51
CA SER A 57 -15.89 -10.96 4.58
C SER A 57 -16.00 -11.75 3.28
N THR A 58 -16.79 -12.81 3.32
CA THR A 58 -17.16 -13.63 2.14
C THR A 58 -18.38 -13.07 1.40
N ASP A 59 -18.88 -11.90 1.80
CA ASP A 59 -20.08 -11.32 1.23
C ASP A 59 -19.78 -10.67 -0.12
N GLN A 60 -20.75 -10.71 -1.03
CA GLN A 60 -20.61 -10.16 -2.37
C GLN A 60 -20.46 -8.63 -2.32
N ALA A 61 -19.52 -8.08 -3.12
CA ALA A 61 -19.37 -6.64 -3.20
C ALA A 61 -20.53 -5.98 -3.96
N GLU A 62 -21.31 -5.14 -3.28
CA GLU A 62 -22.54 -4.53 -3.82
C GLU A 62 -22.31 -3.52 -4.95
N TYR A 63 -21.14 -2.88 -4.98
CA TYR A 63 -20.87 -1.74 -5.87
C TYR A 63 -19.84 -2.06 -6.96
N THR A 64 -19.49 -3.34 -7.15
CA THR A 64 -18.49 -3.78 -8.13
C THR A 64 -19.11 -4.77 -9.10
N ILE A 65 -18.99 -4.49 -10.39
CA ILE A 65 -19.43 -5.38 -11.47
C ILE A 65 -18.25 -5.63 -12.41
N GLY A 66 -18.00 -6.90 -12.75
CA GLY A 66 -17.05 -7.31 -13.78
C GLY A 66 -17.76 -7.80 -15.04
N MET A 67 -17.18 -7.55 -16.22
CA MET A 67 -17.69 -8.07 -17.49
C MET A 67 -16.55 -8.39 -18.47
N VAL A 68 -16.78 -9.37 -19.35
CA VAL A 68 -15.97 -9.58 -20.56
C VAL A 68 -16.82 -9.21 -21.77
N ALA A 69 -16.33 -8.27 -22.58
CA ALA A 69 -16.98 -7.86 -23.82
C ALA A 69 -15.92 -7.42 -24.84
N ASP A 70 -16.18 -7.65 -26.13
CA ASP A 70 -15.32 -7.22 -27.23
C ASP A 70 -13.84 -7.67 -27.12
N GLY A 71 -13.59 -8.82 -26.48
CA GLY A 71 -12.24 -9.34 -26.28
C GLY A 71 -11.48 -8.66 -25.13
N GLU A 72 -12.16 -7.87 -24.30
CA GLU A 72 -11.59 -7.16 -23.17
C GLU A 72 -12.35 -7.47 -21.88
N MET A 73 -11.61 -7.57 -20.78
CA MET A 73 -12.17 -7.65 -19.43
C MET A 73 -12.20 -6.27 -18.80
N SER A 74 -13.32 -5.90 -18.18
CA SER A 74 -13.46 -4.63 -17.46
C SER A 74 -14.16 -4.79 -16.12
N PHE A 75 -13.80 -3.93 -15.18
CA PHE A 75 -14.41 -3.82 -13.85
C PHE A 75 -14.92 -2.40 -13.64
N THR A 76 -16.16 -2.28 -13.19
CA THR A 76 -16.77 -1.00 -12.83
C THR A 76 -17.08 -0.99 -11.34
N HIS A 77 -16.57 0.01 -10.62
CA HIS A 77 -16.91 0.27 -9.23
C HIS A 77 -17.63 1.61 -9.09
N ALA A 78 -18.86 1.61 -8.55
CA ALA A 78 -19.67 2.81 -8.43
C ALA A 78 -20.43 2.82 -7.09
N ARG A 79 -19.91 3.56 -6.11
CA ARG A 79 -20.59 3.79 -4.83
C ARG A 79 -21.45 5.06 -4.89
N PRO A 80 -22.67 5.04 -4.34
CA PRO A 80 -23.46 6.24 -4.12
C PRO A 80 -22.70 7.26 -3.28
N ASP A 81 -22.90 8.54 -3.56
CA ASP A 81 -22.36 9.62 -2.75
C ASP A 81 -22.91 9.54 -1.32
N ASN A 82 -22.03 9.60 -0.33
CA ASN A 82 -22.41 9.73 1.06
C ASN A 82 -22.39 11.21 1.45
N PHE A 83 -23.57 11.82 1.52
CA PHE A 83 -23.76 13.20 2.01
C PHE A 83 -24.21 13.23 3.48
N ALA A 84 -24.03 12.13 4.23
CA ALA A 84 -24.47 12.09 5.62
C ALA A 84 -23.51 12.90 6.49
N GLU A 85 -24.06 13.86 7.22
CA GLU A 85 -23.33 14.61 8.24
C GLU A 85 -23.63 13.98 9.61
N TYR A 86 -22.58 13.63 10.35
CA TYR A 86 -22.70 13.15 11.73
C TYR A 86 -22.07 14.19 12.66
N THR A 87 -22.89 14.79 13.51
CA THR A 87 -22.41 15.70 14.56
C THR A 87 -22.46 14.95 15.90
N SER A 88 -21.31 14.57 16.41
CA SER A 88 -21.17 14.04 17.77
C SER A 88 -20.87 15.17 18.77
N TRP A 89 -21.53 15.12 19.92
CA TRP A 89 -21.24 15.97 21.06
C TRP A 89 -20.84 15.08 22.24
N ALA A 90 -19.79 15.44 22.96
CA ALA A 90 -19.45 14.78 24.21
C ALA A 90 -20.49 15.17 25.29
N SER A 91 -21.28 14.20 25.76
CA SER A 91 -22.38 14.46 26.71
C SER A 91 -21.93 14.48 28.17
N SER A 92 -20.82 13.81 28.52
CA SER A 92 -20.24 13.86 29.87
C SER A 92 -18.78 13.43 29.88
N GLY A 93 -17.90 14.22 30.50
CA GLY A 93 -16.56 13.77 30.89
C GLY A 93 -16.60 13.02 32.23
N CYS A 94 -15.70 12.05 32.40
CA CYS A 94 -15.46 11.43 33.69
C CYS A 94 -15.03 12.47 34.75
N SER A 95 -15.16 12.16 36.05
CA SER A 95 -14.80 13.11 37.13
C SER A 95 -13.34 13.55 37.14
N SER A 96 -12.45 12.83 36.44
CA SER A 96 -11.05 13.18 36.20
C SER A 96 -10.76 13.63 34.76
N CYS A 97 -11.79 13.74 33.92
CA CYS A 97 -11.70 14.17 32.52
C CYS A 97 -12.10 15.63 32.43
N ASN A 98 -11.22 16.47 31.89
CA ASN A 98 -11.60 17.84 31.54
C ASN A 98 -12.49 17.79 30.29
N ALA A 99 -13.81 17.80 30.48
CA ALA A 99 -14.75 17.88 29.38
C ALA A 99 -14.68 19.28 28.75
N THR A 100 -14.28 19.35 27.48
CA THR A 100 -14.35 20.59 26.70
C THR A 100 -15.81 20.87 26.38
N PHE A 101 -16.51 21.52 27.29
CA PHE A 101 -17.82 22.12 27.03
C PHE A 101 -17.59 23.56 26.56
N GLY A 102 -17.82 23.82 25.27
CA GLY A 102 -17.71 25.13 24.64
C GLY A 102 -18.48 25.17 23.31
N GLU A 103 -18.89 26.37 22.88
CA GLU A 103 -19.39 26.59 21.52
C GLU A 103 -18.35 26.16 20.48
N PRO A 104 -18.76 25.73 19.26
CA PRO A 104 -17.84 25.41 18.18
C PRO A 104 -17.01 26.65 17.82
N ASP A 105 -15.82 26.73 18.39
CA ASP A 105 -14.86 27.84 18.30
C ASP A 105 -13.88 27.66 17.13
N GLY A 106 -14.15 26.68 16.25
CA GLY A 106 -13.38 26.43 15.03
C GLY A 106 -12.05 25.72 15.27
N TYR A 107 -11.82 25.13 16.45
CA TYR A 107 -10.62 24.31 16.69
C TYR A 107 -10.86 22.85 16.31
N TYR A 108 -9.90 22.29 15.58
CA TYR A 108 -9.90 20.89 15.15
C TYR A 108 -9.13 20.04 16.17
N SER A 109 -9.80 19.03 16.72
CA SER A 109 -9.16 17.96 17.50
C SER A 109 -9.08 16.71 16.63
N TRP A 110 -7.91 16.08 16.57
CA TRP A 110 -7.72 14.78 15.95
C TRP A 110 -7.06 13.85 16.98
N SER A 111 -7.56 12.63 17.09
CA SER A 111 -6.93 11.57 17.88
C SER A 111 -6.48 10.45 16.94
N LYS A 112 -5.46 9.69 17.34
CA LYS A 112 -5.02 8.47 16.64
C LYS A 112 -5.67 7.19 17.23
N GLY A 113 -6.83 7.31 17.89
CA GLY A 113 -7.43 6.23 18.70
C GLY A 113 -6.73 6.06 20.06
N PRO A 114 -7.38 5.48 21.10
CA PRO A 114 -8.34 4.37 20.99
C PRO A 114 -9.78 4.65 21.49
N ASP A 115 -10.71 3.88 20.89
CA ASP A 115 -12.11 3.55 21.22
C ASP A 115 -13.03 4.60 21.86
N ILE A 116 -14.04 5.02 21.09
CA ILE A 116 -15.25 5.66 21.62
C ILE A 116 -16.26 4.54 21.88
N THR A 117 -16.36 4.08 23.13
CA THR A 117 -17.42 3.15 23.55
C THR A 117 -18.69 3.94 23.87
N ASP A 118 -19.76 3.69 23.12
CA ASP A 118 -21.11 4.10 23.49
C ASP A 118 -21.88 2.87 24.01
N GLU A 119 -22.71 3.04 25.03
CA GLU A 119 -23.49 1.95 25.62
C GLU A 119 -24.59 1.50 24.63
N GLY A 120 -24.22 0.68 23.64
CA GLY A 120 -25.19 0.15 22.68
C GLY A 120 -24.60 -0.78 21.62
N ASP A 121 -23.42 -0.48 21.09
CA ASP A 121 -22.70 -1.36 20.17
C ASP A 121 -21.20 -1.05 20.25
N THR A 122 -20.42 -2.04 20.68
CA THR A 122 -18.96 -1.92 20.74
C THR A 122 -18.41 -2.03 19.32
N VAL A 123 -18.06 -0.90 18.71
CA VAL A 123 -17.25 -0.90 17.48
C VAL A 123 -15.78 -0.88 17.89
N THR A 124 -15.18 -2.07 17.95
CA THR A 124 -13.72 -2.23 18.03
C THR A 124 -13.14 -2.00 16.65
N LEU A 125 -12.28 -1.00 16.50
CA LEU A 125 -11.44 -0.81 15.31
C LEU A 125 -10.00 -1.15 15.68
N ASP A 126 -9.47 -2.20 15.04
CA ASP A 126 -8.03 -2.51 14.96
C ASP A 126 -7.24 -1.30 14.43
#